data_AF-A0A5P9CFM4-F1
#
_entry.id   AF-A0A5P9CFM4-F1
#
_cell.length_a   1.000
_cell.length_b   1.000
_cell.length_c   1.000
_cell.angle_alpha   90.00
_cell.angle_beta   90.00
_cell.angle_gamma   90.00
#
_symmetry.space_group_name_H-M   'P 1'
#
loop_
_entity.id
_entity.type
_entity.pdbx_description
1 polymer ?
#
loop_
_entity_poly.entity_id
_entity_poly.type
_entity_poly.pdbx_seq_one_letter_code
_entity_poly.pdbx_strand_id
1 'polypeptide(L)' 'MNISKESIKKLVADVLGVSLDKIDDELAVGDIPEWDSLAHMRIFASLESELGVVLDIEQTLDVEDVEDIVDAVLSK' A
#
# COMPACT_ATOMS: atom_id res chain seq x y z
N MET A 1 -9.11 16.17 0.43
CA MET A 1 -7.75 15.77 0.03
C MET A 1 -7.88 15.02 -1.28
N ASN A 2 -7.07 15.34 -2.29
CA ASN A 2 -7.00 14.51 -3.49
C ASN A 2 -6.00 13.39 -3.20
N ILE A 3 -6.45 12.14 -3.24
CA ILE A 3 -5.55 10.99 -3.19
C ILE A 3 -4.93 10.83 -4.57
N SER A 4 -3.62 10.61 -4.63
CA SER A 4 -2.87 10.38 -5.85
C SER A 4 -2.01 9.13 -5.71
N LYS A 5 -1.67 8.49 -6.84
CA LYS A 5 -0.77 7.32 -6.89
C LYS A 5 0.54 7.59 -6.14
N GLU A 6 1.11 8.78 -6.28
CA GLU A 6 2.33 9.19 -5.59
C GLU A 6 2.17 9.24 -4.06
N SER A 7 1.01 9.70 -3.57
CA SER A 7 0.73 9.74 -2.12
C SER A 7 0.61 8.34 -1.53
N ILE A 8 0.02 7.41 -2.29
CA ILE A 8 -0.12 5.99 -1.91
C ILE A 8 1.26 5.34 -1.85
N LYS A 9 2.07 5.49 -2.92
CA LYS A 9 3.43 4.97 -2.94
C LYS A 9 4.30 5.50 -1.80
N LYS A 10 4.14 6.78 -1.46
CA LYS A 10 4.85 7.39 -0.34
C LYS A 10 4.45 6.76 0.98
N LEU A 11 3.17 6.52 1.22
CA LEU A 11 2.69 5.84 2.42
C LEU A 11 3.24 4.41 2.51
N VAL A 12 3.25 3.67 1.40
CA VAL A 12 3.87 2.34 1.34
C VAL A 12 5.37 2.43 1.67
N ALA A 13 6.11 3.38 1.07
CA ALA A 13 7.52 3.60 1.38
C ALA A 13 7.77 3.90 2.87
N ASP A 14 6.94 4.77 3.47
CA ASP A 14 7.04 5.16 4.87
C ASP A 14 6.74 3.98 5.82
N VAL A 15 5.74 3.15 5.49
CA VAL A 15 5.40 1.95 6.29
C VAL A 15 6.49 0.87 6.20
N LEU A 16 7.04 0.66 5.00
CA LEU A 16 8.12 -0.30 4.76
C LEU A 16 9.48 0.23 5.23
N GLY A 17 9.60 1.53 5.50
CA GLY A 17 10.86 2.16 5.91
C GLY A 17 11.92 2.17 4.80
N VAL A 18 11.50 2.26 3.55
CA VAL A 18 12.37 2.25 2.36
C VAL A 18 12.26 3.57 1.57
N SER A 19 13.20 3.82 0.66
CA SER A 19 13.11 4.99 -0.24
C SER A 19 11.97 4.81 -1.23
N LEU A 20 11.31 5.91 -1.60
CA LEU A 20 10.27 5.91 -2.64
C LEU A 20 10.78 5.36 -3.99
N ASP A 21 12.08 5.52 -4.28
CA ASP A 21 12.73 4.99 -5.47
C ASP A 21 12.73 3.45 -5.54
N LYS A 22 12.47 2.77 -4.42
CA LYS A 22 12.32 1.31 -4.36
C LYS A 22 10.87 0.85 -4.52
N ILE A 23 9.90 1.77 -4.51
CA ILE A 23 8.48 1.45 -4.64
C ILE A 23 8.09 1.47 -6.12
N ASP A 24 8.25 0.31 -6.75
CA ASP A 24 7.74 0.07 -8.10
C ASP A 24 6.27 -0.39 -8.07
N ASP A 25 5.58 -0.34 -9.20
CA ASP A 25 4.20 -0.83 -9.32
C ASP A 25 4.15 -2.35 -9.15
N GLU A 26 5.16 -3.06 -9.64
CA GLU A 26 5.25 -4.53 -9.58
C GLU A 26 5.78 -5.06 -8.24
N LEU A 27 6.11 -4.17 -7.27
CA LEU A 27 6.66 -4.61 -5.99
C LEU A 27 5.59 -5.34 -5.18
N ALA A 28 5.79 -6.63 -4.95
CA ALA A 28 4.83 -7.49 -4.26
C ALA A 28 5.23 -7.80 -2.80
N VAL A 29 4.25 -8.24 -2.01
CA VAL A 29 4.48 -8.77 -0.66
C VAL A 29 5.48 -9.94 -0.70
N GLY A 30 6.56 -9.82 0.05
CA GLY A 30 7.64 -10.82 0.12
C GLY A 30 8.77 -10.65 -0.90
N ASP A 31 8.67 -9.71 -1.86
CA ASP A 31 9.78 -9.40 -2.78
C ASP A 31 10.97 -8.78 -2.05
N ILE A 32 10.69 -7.97 -1.04
CA ILE A 32 11.69 -7.38 -0.15
C ILE A 32 11.46 -7.82 1.30
N PRO A 33 12.54 -7.98 2.11
CA PRO A 33 12.41 -8.35 3.52
C PRO A 33 11.55 -7.41 4.36
N GLU A 34 11.48 -6.14 3.97
CA GLU A 34 10.70 -5.10 4.64
C GLU A 34 9.19 -5.27 4.45
N TRP A 35 8.76 -5.91 3.35
CA TRP A 35 7.36 -6.15 3.04
C TRP A 35 6.98 -7.59 3.39
N ASP A 36 6.71 -7.81 4.68
CA ASP A 36 6.19 -9.07 5.21
C ASP A 36 4.65 -9.01 5.44
N SER A 37 4.08 -10.11 5.96
CA SER A 37 2.64 -10.17 6.26
C SER A 37 2.18 -9.14 7.31
N LEU A 38 3.07 -8.68 8.20
CA LEU A 38 2.73 -7.68 9.20
C LEU A 38 2.81 -6.26 8.60
N ALA A 39 3.79 -6.00 7.75
CA ALA A 39 3.91 -4.79 6.97
C ALA A 39 2.69 -4.60 6.06
N HIS A 40 2.22 -5.67 5.42
CA HIS A 40 0.98 -5.68 4.63
C HIS A 40 -0.21 -5.12 5.42
N MET A 41 -0.44 -5.66 6.63
CA MET A 41 -1.49 -5.19 7.53
C MET A 41 -1.29 -3.73 7.98
N ARG A 42 -0.04 -3.30 8.19
CA ARG A 42 0.27 -1.91 8.57
C ARG A 42 0.02 -0.92 7.44
N ILE A 43 0.22 -1.31 6.19
CA ILE A 43 -0.09 -0.48 5.02
C ILE A 43 -1.58 -0.15 5.04
N PHE A 44 -2.45 -1.14 5.17
CA PHE A 44 -3.90 -0.91 5.21
C PHE A 44 -4.35 -0.06 6.39
N ALA A 45 -3.79 -0.31 7.59
CA ALA A 45 -4.07 0.51 8.76
C ALA A 45 -3.63 1.98 8.55
N SER A 46 -2.52 2.20 7.83
CA SER A 46 -2.03 3.55 7.51
C SER A 46 -2.89 4.20 6.42
N LEU A 47 -3.37 3.47 5.42
CA LEU A 47 -4.32 3.97 4.43
C LEU A 47 -5.62 4.46 5.11
N GLU A 48 -6.11 3.73 6.11
CA GLU A 48 -7.27 4.15 6.90
C GLU A 48 -6.96 5.41 7.72
N SER A 49 -5.85 5.43 8.46
CA SER A 49 -5.54 6.54 9.37
C SER A 49 -5.08 7.82 8.65
N GLU A 50 -4.36 7.71 7.53
CA GLU A 50 -3.76 8.85 6.84
C GLU A 50 -4.61 9.33 5.65
N LEU A 51 -5.20 8.40 4.89
CA LEU A 51 -5.99 8.73 3.70
C LEU A 51 -7.50 8.60 3.92
N GLY A 52 -7.94 8.03 5.05
CA GLY A 52 -9.35 7.78 5.33
C GLY A 52 -9.95 6.66 4.47
N VAL A 53 -9.11 5.78 3.91
CA VAL A 53 -9.54 4.70 3.02
C VAL A 53 -9.63 3.40 3.81
N VAL A 54 -10.85 2.87 3.92
CA VAL A 54 -11.10 1.56 4.52
C VAL A 54 -11.24 0.55 3.38
N LEU A 55 -10.42 -0.50 3.40
CA LEU A 55 -10.54 -1.64 2.49
C LEU A 55 -11.17 -2.81 3.23
N ASP A 56 -12.06 -3.54 2.56
CA ASP A 56 -12.68 -4.74 3.12
C ASP A 56 -11.69 -5.91 3.12
N ILE A 57 -11.94 -6.93 3.95
CA ILE A 57 -11.05 -8.08 4.09
C ILE A 57 -10.80 -8.76 2.74
N GLU A 58 -11.83 -8.93 1.91
CA GLU A 58 -11.69 -9.52 0.57
C GLU A 58 -10.73 -8.68 -0.31
N GLN A 59 -10.88 -7.35 -0.32
CA GLN A 59 -9.98 -6.47 -1.06
C GLN A 59 -8.53 -6.56 -0.55
N THR A 60 -8.33 -6.61 0.77
CA THR A 60 -6.97 -6.72 1.34
C THR A 60 -6.30 -8.06 1.05
N LEU A 61 -7.09 -9.11 0.85
CA LEU A 61 -6.60 -10.44 0.47
C LEU A 61 -6.27 -10.53 -1.03
N ASP A 62 -6.98 -9.75 -1.85
CA ASP A 62 -6.73 -9.65 -3.29
C ASP A 62 -5.54 -8.74 -3.62
N VAL A 63 -5.10 -7.88 -2.69
CA VAL A 63 -3.93 -7.01 -2.88
C VAL A 63 -2.64 -7.80 -2.67
N GLU A 64 -1.84 -7.93 -3.73
CA GLU A 64 -0.55 -8.59 -3.71
C GLU A 64 0.62 -7.62 -3.93
N ASP A 65 0.40 -6.56 -4.71
CA ASP A 65 1.44 -5.59 -5.08
C ASP A 65 1.02 -4.11 -4.89
N VAL A 66 1.92 -3.19 -5.26
CA VAL A 66 1.67 -1.74 -5.14
C VAL A 66 0.58 -1.26 -6.10
N GLU A 67 0.51 -1.83 -7.31
CA GLU A 67 -0.52 -1.49 -8.28
C GLU A 67 -1.91 -1.82 -7.75
N ASP A 68 -2.09 -2.99 -7.14
CA ASP A 68 -3.35 -3.40 -6.51
C ASP A 68 -3.78 -2.42 -5.41
N ILE A 69 -2.84 -1.95 -4.58
CA ILE A 69 -3.15 -0.95 -3.55
C ILE A 69 -3.65 0.35 -4.20
N VAL A 70 -2.95 0.80 -5.25
CA VAL A 70 -3.29 2.02 -5.96
C VAL A 70 -4.68 1.90 -6.57
N ASP A 71 -4.98 0.78 -7.21
CA ASP A 71 -6.27 0.52 -7.84
C ASP A 71 -7.40 0.37 -6.81
N ALA A 72 -7.15 -0.32 -5.70
CA ALA A 72 -8.13 -0.47 -4.62
C ALA A 72 -8.51 0.89 -3.98
N VAL A 73 -7.56 1.83 -3.95
CA VAL A 73 -7.76 3.17 -3.39
C VAL A 73 -8.38 4.14 -4.40
N LEU A 74 -7.93 4.13 -5.66
CA LEU A 74 -8.36 5.08 -6.69
C LEU A 74 -9.62 4.66 -7.45
N SER A 75 -9.96 3.37 -7.47
CA SER A 75 -11.18 2.86 -8.12
C SER A 75 -12.42 2.91 -7.21
N LYS A 76 -12.31 3.54 -6.03
CA LYS A 76 -13.44 3.82 -5.12
C LYS A 76 -14.16 5.14 -5.44
#